data_AF-W4Q996-F1
#
_entry.id   AF-W4Q996-F1
#
_cell.length_a   1.000
_cell.length_b   1.000
_cell.length_c   1.000
_cell.angle_alpha   90.00
_cell.angle_beta   90.00
_cell.angle_gamma   90.00
#
_symmetry.space_group_name_H-M   'P 1'
#
loop_
_entity.id
_entity.type
_entity.pdbx_description
1 polymer ?
#
loop_
_entity_poly.entity_id
_entity_poly.type
_entity_poly.pdbx_seq_one_letter_code
_entity_poly.pdbx_strand_id
1 'polypeptide(L)'
;MFKVGMTRRLNPLDRIDELGNASVPFKFDIHAMVFSDNAVELEQKIHDRLDQQRVNKINLRKEFFYSDIENLQAIVQDIDSTVEFTTTLAAEEYRQSKSIRDDENKNRIA
;
A
#
# COMPACT_ATOMS: atom_id res chain seq x y z
N MET A 1 -6.25 0.78 2.80
CA MET A 1 -5.14 0.20 3.60
C MET A 1 -3.95 0.11 2.69
N PHE A 2 -2.78 0.55 3.13
CA PHE A 2 -1.59 0.67 2.30
C PHE A 2 -0.41 0.00 2.98
N LYS A 3 0.49 -0.56 2.18
CA LYS A 3 1.83 -0.93 2.62
C LYS A 3 2.80 0.17 2.21
N VAL A 4 3.64 0.61 3.14
CA VAL A 4 4.77 1.51 2.85
C VAL A 4 6.04 0.79 3.27
N GLY A 5 7.01 0.68 2.39
CA GLY A 5 8.30 0.09 2.71
C GLY A 5 9.32 0.31 1.60
N MET A 6 10.59 0.20 1.95
CA MET A 6 11.69 0.37 1.00
C MET A 6 12.31 -0.96 0.56
N THR A 7 13.03 -0.92 -0.57
CA THR A 7 13.85 -2.03 -1.05
C THR A 7 15.13 -1.47 -1.69
N ARG A 8 16.24 -2.18 -1.51
CA ARG A 8 17.52 -1.88 -2.17
C ARG A 8 17.81 -2.80 -3.37
N ARG A 9 16.83 -3.60 -3.77
CA ARG A 9 16.99 -4.50 -4.93
C ARG A 9 17.10 -3.68 -6.20
N LEU A 10 17.89 -4.21 -7.15
CA LEU A 10 18.03 -3.63 -8.48
C LEU A 10 16.67 -3.54 -9.20
N ASN A 11 15.86 -4.60 -9.07
CA ASN A 11 14.49 -4.62 -9.55
C ASN A 11 13.51 -4.57 -8.36
N PRO A 12 12.86 -3.43 -8.10
CA PRO A 12 11.89 -3.31 -7.00
C PRO A 12 10.60 -4.10 -7.25
N LEU A 13 10.23 -4.33 -8.52
CA LEU A 13 8.99 -5.05 -8.87
C LEU A 13 9.02 -6.50 -8.39
N ASP A 14 10.18 -7.19 -8.52
CA ASP A 14 10.34 -8.56 -8.02
C ASP A 14 10.06 -8.66 -6.52
N ARG A 15 10.45 -7.63 -5.75
CA ARG A 15 10.17 -7.59 -4.31
C ARG A 15 8.68 -7.42 -4.03
N ILE A 16 8.00 -6.58 -4.80
CA ILE A 16 6.56 -6.34 -4.66
C ILE A 16 5.79 -7.62 -4.99
N ASP A 17 6.16 -8.33 -6.04
CA ASP A 17 5.54 -9.59 -6.45
C ASP A 17 5.75 -10.70 -5.42
N GLU A 18 6.96 -10.86 -4.88
CA GLU A 18 7.24 -11.82 -3.80
C GLU A 18 6.37 -11.55 -2.57
N LEU A 19 6.27 -10.29 -2.16
CA LEU A 19 5.47 -9.89 -0.99
C LEU A 19 3.97 -10.11 -1.26
N GLY A 20 3.51 -9.76 -2.46
CA GLY A 20 2.13 -9.93 -2.90
C GLY A 20 1.71 -11.40 -2.82
N ASN A 21 2.48 -12.28 -3.44
CA ASN A 21 2.15 -13.71 -3.52
C ASN A 21 2.22 -14.43 -2.16
N ALA A 22 3.11 -14.01 -1.26
CA ALA A 22 3.34 -14.73 -0.01
C ALA A 22 2.46 -14.27 1.17
N SER A 23 1.99 -13.02 1.16
CA SER A 23 1.55 -12.36 2.40
C SER A 23 0.18 -11.68 2.35
N VAL A 24 -0.45 -11.58 1.17
CA VAL A 24 -1.73 -10.88 1.01
C VAL A 24 -2.67 -11.65 0.07
N PRO A 25 -4.00 -11.48 0.20
CA PRO A 25 -4.97 -12.21 -0.61
C PRO A 25 -5.07 -11.74 -2.07
N PHE A 26 -4.56 -10.54 -2.38
CA PHE A 26 -4.56 -9.94 -3.72
C PHE A 26 -3.21 -9.29 -3.95
N LYS A 27 -2.78 -9.21 -5.22
CA LYS A 27 -1.55 -8.50 -5.57
C LYS A 27 -1.61 -7.03 -5.18
N PHE A 28 -0.45 -6.44 -4.94
CA PHE A 28 -0.36 -5.01 -4.66
C PHE A 28 -0.57 -4.20 -5.95
N ASP A 29 -1.46 -3.22 -5.87
CA ASP A 29 -1.42 -2.09 -6.78
C ASP A 29 -0.30 -1.13 -6.33
N ILE A 30 0.46 -0.58 -7.29
CA ILE A 30 1.57 0.34 -7.01
C ILE A 30 1.10 1.78 -7.17
N HIS A 31 0.96 2.48 -6.05
CA HIS A 31 0.54 3.87 -6.04
C HIS A 31 1.69 4.87 -6.26
N ALA A 32 2.90 4.57 -5.77
CA ALA A 32 4.06 5.43 -5.96
C ALA A 32 5.33 4.59 -5.88
N MET A 33 6.35 5.02 -6.62
CA MET A 33 7.71 4.47 -6.53
C MET A 33 8.67 5.65 -6.36
N VAL A 34 9.32 5.72 -5.19
CA VAL A 34 10.22 6.83 -4.85
C VAL A 34 11.65 6.36 -4.88
N PHE A 35 12.46 7.00 -5.71
CA PHE A 35 13.91 6.80 -5.75
C PHE A 35 14.56 7.89 -4.91
N SER A 36 15.30 7.49 -3.87
CA SER A 36 15.94 8.41 -2.94
C SER A 36 17.33 7.91 -2.58
N ASP A 37 18.31 8.81 -2.57
CA ASP A 37 19.67 8.54 -2.09
C ASP A 37 19.69 8.15 -0.60
N ASN A 38 18.70 8.61 0.17
CA ASN A 38 18.49 8.22 1.57
C ASN A 38 17.07 7.67 1.81
N ALA A 39 16.74 6.59 1.10
CA ALA A 39 15.45 5.91 1.24
C ALA A 39 15.10 5.48 2.68
N VAL A 40 16.11 5.23 3.53
CA VAL A 40 15.90 4.86 4.95
C VAL A 40 15.32 6.04 5.74
N GLU A 41 15.91 7.23 5.59
CA GLU A 41 15.40 8.43 6.27
C GLU A 41 14.03 8.84 5.75
N LEU A 42 13.81 8.76 4.43
CA LEU A 42 12.52 9.05 3.81
C LEU A 42 11.43 8.11 4.36
N GLU A 43 11.70 6.80 4.37
CA GLU A 43 10.75 5.81 4.92
C GLU A 43 10.44 6.11 6.39
N GLN A 44 11.45 6.36 7.22
CA GLN A 44 11.26 6.64 8.63
C GLN A 44 10.34 7.85 8.84
N LYS A 45 10.56 8.95 8.11
CA LYS A 45 9.71 10.15 8.19
C LYS A 45 8.24 9.86 7.83
N ILE A 46 8.01 9.05 6.79
CA ILE A 46 6.66 8.65 6.39
C ILE A 46 6.02 7.76 7.47
N HIS A 47 6.78 6.82 8.03
CA HIS A 47 6.32 5.94 9.10
C HIS A 47 5.96 6.69 10.38
N ASP A 48 6.75 7.70 10.74
CA ASP A 48 6.48 8.55 11.90
C ASP A 48 5.18 9.35 11.71
N ARG A 49 4.95 9.89 10.50
CA ARG A 49 3.70 10.60 10.14
C ARG A 49 2.47 9.69 10.15
N LEU A 50 2.65 8.40 9.89
CA LEU A 50 1.60 7.39 9.81
C LEU A 50 1.48 6.52 11.07
N ASP A 51 2.20 6.84 12.15
CA ASP A 51 2.32 5.95 13.30
C ASP A 51 0.96 5.61 13.95
N GLN A 52 0.09 6.61 14.07
CA GLN A 52 -1.26 6.43 14.62
C GLN A 52 -2.16 5.58 13.73
N GLN A 53 -1.85 5.49 12.43
CA GLN A 53 -2.57 4.76 11.41
C GLN A 53 -2.07 3.32 11.25
N ARG A 54 -1.06 2.88 12.01
CA ARG A 54 -0.55 1.50 11.94
C ARG A 54 -1.66 0.48 12.18
N VAL A 55 -1.76 -0.49 11.26
CA VAL A 55 -2.65 -1.64 11.37
C VAL A 55 -2.15 -2.58 12.47
N ASN A 56 -0.85 -2.85 12.50
CA ASN A 56 -0.24 -3.66 13.55
C ASN A 56 0.50 -2.78 14.56
N LYS A 57 -0.08 -2.63 15.75
CA LYS A 57 0.49 -1.83 16.85
C LYS A 57 1.48 -2.60 17.74
N ILE A 58 1.72 -3.88 17.47
CA ILE A 58 2.59 -4.75 18.27
C ILE A 58 3.88 -5.08 17.51
N ASN A 59 3.76 -5.60 16.29
CA ASN A 59 4.89 -5.88 15.42
C ASN A 59 5.02 -4.77 14.37
N LEU A 60 5.79 -3.74 14.70
CA LEU A 60 5.98 -2.56 13.86
C LEU A 60 6.70 -2.85 12.53
N ARG A 61 7.34 -4.02 12.41
CA ARG A 61 7.90 -4.51 11.13
C ARG A 61 6.82 -4.91 10.11
N LYS A 62 5.55 -4.98 10.52
CA LYS A 62 4.41 -5.13 9.60
C LYS A 62 3.86 -3.76 9.24
N GLU A 63 4.42 -3.20 8.18
CA GLU A 63 4.30 -1.79 7.78
C GLU A 63 3.02 -1.54 6.96
N PHE A 64 1.87 -1.90 7.53
CA PHE A 64 0.56 -1.62 6.95
C PHE A 64 -0.13 -0.50 7.73
N PHE A 65 -0.79 0.39 6.99
CA PHE A 65 -1.40 1.62 7.52
C PHE A 65 -2.83 1.82 7.01
N TYR A 66 -3.71 2.31 7.87
CA TYR A 66 -5.05 2.78 7.53
C TYR A 66 -4.99 4.23 7.04
N SER A 67 -5.20 4.44 5.74
CA SER A 67 -5.28 5.77 5.12
C SER A 67 -6.18 5.68 3.89
N ASP A 68 -6.54 6.83 3.33
CA ASP A 68 -6.90 7.01 1.92
C ASP A 68 -5.67 7.44 1.10
N ILE A 69 -5.81 7.50 -0.23
CA ILE A 69 -4.71 7.77 -1.14
C ILE A 69 -4.33 9.26 -1.12
N GLU A 70 -5.30 10.14 -0.93
CA GLU A 70 -5.12 11.59 -0.89
C GLU A 70 -4.27 12.00 0.31
N ASN A 71 -4.55 11.46 1.50
CA ASN A 71 -3.76 11.71 2.71
C ASN A 71 -2.35 11.13 2.57
N LEU A 72 -2.21 9.93 1.99
CA LEU A 72 -0.89 9.32 1.78
C LEU A 72 -0.04 10.17 0.81
N GLN A 73 -0.65 10.60 -0.29
CA GLN A 73 -0.01 11.49 -1.26
C GLN A 73 0.41 12.81 -0.59
N ALA A 74 -0.48 13.45 0.18
CA ALA A 74 -0.18 14.70 0.86
C ALA A 74 1.00 14.56 1.84
N ILE A 75 1.03 13.49 2.64
CA ILE A 75 2.13 13.22 3.59
C ILE A 75 3.45 13.05 2.85
N VAL A 76 3.46 12.26 1.78
CA VAL A 76 4.70 11.99 1.03
C VAL A 76 5.18 13.22 0.28
N GLN A 77 4.28 13.96 -0.36
CA GLN A 77 4.60 15.18 -1.12
C GLN A 77 5.05 16.35 -0.23
N ASP A 78 4.64 16.38 1.04
CA ASP A 78 5.16 17.35 2.02
C ASP A 78 6.61 17.02 2.44
N ILE A 79 7.03 15.76 2.34
CA ILE A 79 8.42 15.34 2.61
C ILE A 79 9.28 15.47 1.34
N ASP A 80 8.74 15.05 0.20
CA ASP A 80 9.36 15.13 -1.12
C ASP A 80 8.30 15.44 -2.19
N SER A 81 8.24 16.70 -2.61
CA SER A 81 7.27 17.19 -3.58
C SER A 81 7.45 16.65 -5.00
N THR A 82 8.55 15.93 -5.28
CA THR A 82 8.83 15.36 -6.60
C THR A 82 8.17 14.01 -6.82
N VAL A 83 7.58 13.42 -5.77
CA VAL A 83 6.94 12.11 -5.85
C VAL A 83 5.63 12.16 -6.63
N GLU A 84 5.56 11.37 -7.70
CA GLU A 84 4.34 11.13 -8.46
C GLU A 84 3.53 9.97 -7.88
N PHE A 85 2.20 10.17 -7.84
CA PHE A 85 1.24 9.17 -7.37
C PHE A 85 0.26 8.79 -8.47
N THR A 86 0.06 7.49 -8.65
CA THR A 86 -1.04 6.91 -9.39
C THR A 86 -2.22 6.71 -8.45
N THR A 87 -3.24 7.57 -8.55
CA THR A 87 -4.44 7.49 -7.69
C THR A 87 -5.51 6.55 -8.26
N THR A 88 -5.52 6.37 -9.58
CA THR A 88 -6.47 5.50 -10.28
C THR A 88 -5.87 4.12 -10.48
N LEU A 89 -6.22 3.16 -9.60
CA LEU A 89 -5.86 1.75 -9.75
C LEU A 89 -7.12 0.88 -9.84
N ALA A 90 -7.05 -0.14 -10.69
CA ALA A 90 -8.21 -0.96 -11.01
C ALA A 90 -8.55 -1.97 -9.90
N ALA A 91 -7.57 -2.41 -9.11
CA ALA A 91 -7.75 -3.41 -8.05
C ALA A 91 -8.64 -4.60 -8.53
N GLU A 92 -8.32 -5.13 -9.71
CA GLU A 92 -9.24 -5.98 -10.48
C GLU A 92 -9.71 -7.21 -9.71
N GLU A 93 -8.76 -8.00 -9.17
CA GLU A 93 -9.05 -9.22 -8.40
C GLU A 93 -9.92 -8.93 -7.15
N TYR A 94 -9.64 -7.82 -6.46
CA TYR A 94 -10.43 -7.38 -5.31
C TYR A 94 -11.86 -7.02 -5.72
N ARG A 95 -12.03 -6.23 -6.79
CA ARG A 95 -13.35 -5.81 -7.28
C ARG A 95 -14.18 -6.99 -7.78
N GLN A 96 -13.56 -7.92 -8.50
CA GLN A 96 -14.20 -9.16 -8.94
C GLN A 96 -14.64 -10.00 -7.73
N SER A 97 -13.76 -10.22 -6.76
CA SER A 97 -14.07 -10.97 -5.54
C SER A 97 -15.21 -10.32 -4.75
N LYS A 98 -15.22 -8.98 -4.66
CA LYS A 98 -16.30 -8.23 -4.01
C LYS A 98 -17.63 -8.41 -4.75
N SER A 99 -17.63 -8.32 -6.08
CA SER A 99 -18.85 -8.50 -6.89
C SER A 99 -19.45 -9.89 -6.68
N ILE A 100 -18.63 -10.94 -6.74
CA ILE A 100 -19.05 -12.32 -6.54
C ILE A 100 -19.70 -12.49 -5.16
N ARG A 101 -19.04 -12.00 -4.09
CA ARG A 101 -19.56 -12.06 -2.72
C ARG A 101 -20.90 -11.33 -2.58
N ASP A 102 -21.01 -10.15 -3.18
CA ASP A 102 -22.23 -9.34 -3.08
C ASP A 102 -23.40 -10.03 -3.81
N ASP A 103 -23.14 -10.76 -4.91
CA ASP A 103 -24.16 -11.57 -5.61
C ASP A 103 -24.54 -12.85 -4.85
N GLU A 104 -23.56 -13.54 -4.24
CA GLU A 104 -23.82 -14.66 -3.33
C GLU A 104 -24.73 -14.25 -2.16
N ASN A 105 -24.49 -13.06 -1.59
CA ASN A 105 -25.29 -12.55 -0.49
C ASN A 105 -26.73 -12.23 -0.92
N LYS A 106 -26.94 -11.66 -2.11
CA LYS A 106 -28.30 -11.42 -2.65
C LYS A 106 -29.07 -12.74 -2.79
N ASN A 107 -28.42 -13.77 -3.33
CA ASN A 107 -29.03 -15.08 -3.56
C ASN A 107 -29.33 -15.86 -2.27
N ARG A 108 -28.70 -15.52 -1.15
CA ARG A 108 -28.99 -16.12 0.17
C ARG A 108 -30.17 -15.47 0.90
N ILE A 109 -30.55 -14.25 0.50
CA ILE A 109 -31.61 -13.45 1.14
C ILE A 109 -32.91 -13.50 0.30
N ALA A 110 -32.81 -13.93 -0.95
CA ALA A 110 -33.94 -14.25 -1.84
C ALA A 110 -34.44 -15.69 -1.61
#